data_AF-A0A9X4EEL2-F1
#
_entry.id   AF-A0A9X4EEL2-F1
#
_cell.length_a   1.000
_cell.length_b   1.000
_cell.length_c   1.000
_cell.angle_alpha   90.00
_cell.angle_beta   90.00
_cell.angle_gamma   90.00
#
_symmetry.space_group_name_H-M   'P 1'
#
loop_
_entity.id
_entity.type
_entity.pdbx_description
1 polymer ?
#
loop_
_entity_poly.entity_id
_entity_poly.type
_entity_poly.pdbx_seq_one_letter_code
_entity_poly.pdbx_strand_id
1 'polypeptide(L)'
;MPSDAGGASTDTIGKHGSHDLSHYWIWVHAHGMNFGTYDGQVFPMKRILAIAALFLYAAYPNIGKADDIFFQNAKVTRIEPSYMPDFVQFLIDKSTSPCAGTWFVWNAKGSDSVGKSTSVMSVYSLLLTAYSTNTTVSFWANSVGDGVHCNVTLISAP
;
A
#
# COMPACT_ATOMS: atom_id res chain seq x y z
N MET A 1 14.18 31.08 47.76
CA MET A 1 15.15 31.20 46.65
C MET A 1 15.63 29.78 46.41
N PRO A 2 15.18 29.11 45.33
CA PRO A 2 15.37 29.43 43.90
C PRO A 2 14.02 29.73 43.19
N SER A 3 13.86 30.57 42.16
CA SER A 3 14.54 30.76 40.85
C SER A 3 14.30 29.60 39.86
N ASP A 4 13.22 29.71 39.07
CA ASP A 4 13.29 29.92 37.62
C ASP A 4 11.99 29.48 36.93
N ALA A 5 11.18 30.48 36.56
CA ALA A 5 9.99 30.33 35.73
C ALA A 5 10.44 30.27 34.26
N GLY A 6 10.53 29.06 33.71
CA GLY A 6 10.78 28.80 32.30
C GLY A 6 9.59 29.19 31.43
N GLY A 7 9.86 30.01 30.42
CA GLY A 7 8.88 30.64 29.53
C GLY A 7 8.06 29.68 28.67
N ALA A 8 6.83 30.10 28.40
CA ALA A 8 5.94 29.51 27.43
C ALA A 8 6.46 29.73 26.00
N SER A 9 6.81 28.65 25.31
CA SER A 9 7.02 28.66 23.86
C SER A 9 5.65 28.57 23.18
N THR A 10 5.24 29.65 22.52
CA THR A 10 4.08 29.66 21.61
C THR A 10 4.54 29.14 20.25
N ASP A 11 4.52 27.82 20.07
CA ASP A 11 4.75 27.25 18.75
C ASP A 11 3.54 27.50 17.85
N THR A 12 3.86 28.16 16.74
CA THR A 12 2.92 28.64 15.74
C THR A 12 2.39 27.45 14.97
N ILE A 13 1.08 27.21 15.08
CA ILE A 13 0.31 26.20 14.35
C ILE A 13 0.53 26.43 12.85
N GLY A 14 1.38 25.60 12.26
CA GLY A 14 1.61 25.52 10.82
C GLY A 14 0.32 25.08 10.12
N LYS A 15 -0.16 25.93 9.22
CA LYS A 15 -1.28 25.65 8.32
C LYS A 15 -1.03 24.34 7.56
N HIS A 16 -1.86 23.33 7.82
CA HIS A 16 -1.96 22.15 6.98
C HIS A 16 -2.35 22.57 5.57
N GLY A 17 -1.43 22.36 4.62
CA GLY A 17 -1.72 22.43 3.20
C GLY A 17 -2.74 21.37 2.84
N SER A 18 -3.93 21.83 2.47
CA SER A 18 -4.93 21.05 1.74
C SER A 18 -4.33 20.61 0.41
N HIS A 19 -3.87 19.37 0.33
CA HIS A 19 -3.52 18.73 -0.92
C HIS A 19 -4.82 18.42 -1.67
N ASP A 20 -5.12 19.31 -2.60
CA ASP A 20 -6.12 19.18 -3.64
C ASP A 20 -5.89 17.87 -4.41
N LEU A 21 -6.83 16.93 -4.29
CA LEU A 21 -6.85 15.65 -5.01
C LEU A 21 -7.68 15.73 -6.30
N SER A 22 -7.98 16.93 -6.79
CA SER A 22 -8.52 17.09 -8.13
C SER A 22 -7.37 17.10 -9.14
N HIS A 23 -7.54 16.36 -10.25
CA HIS A 23 -6.73 16.45 -11.47
C HIS A 23 -5.60 15.42 -11.67
N TYR A 24 -5.90 14.12 -11.56
CA TYR A 24 -5.25 13.15 -12.45
C TYR A 24 -5.91 13.20 -13.83
N TRP A 25 -5.50 14.15 -14.67
CA TRP A 25 -5.76 14.09 -16.11
C TRP A 25 -4.75 13.12 -16.71
N ILE A 26 -5.21 11.92 -17.07
CA ILE A 26 -4.45 11.03 -17.95
C ILE A 26 -4.36 11.71 -19.30
N TRP A 27 -3.24 12.39 -19.57
CA TRP A 27 -2.86 12.84 -20.89
C TRP A 27 -2.47 11.62 -21.74
N VAL A 28 -3.43 11.02 -22.43
CA VAL A 28 -3.15 10.11 -23.53
C VAL A 28 -2.63 10.99 -24.69
N HIS A 29 -1.31 11.13 -24.81
CA HIS A 29 -0.70 11.67 -26.02
C HIS A 29 -0.95 10.68 -27.16
N ALA A 30 -2.05 10.89 -27.88
CA ALA A 30 -2.29 10.30 -29.18
C ALA A 30 -1.26 10.90 -30.15
N HIS A 31 -0.08 10.29 -30.23
CA HIS A 31 0.81 10.51 -31.35
C HIS A 31 0.04 10.10 -32.61
N GLY A 32 -0.23 11.08 -33.47
CA GLY A 32 -0.93 10.91 -34.73
C GLY A 32 -0.29 9.80 -35.55
N MET A 33 -0.97 8.66 -35.60
CA MET A 33 -0.69 7.61 -36.57
C MET A 33 -1.18 8.12 -37.93
N ASN A 34 -0.28 8.71 -38.69
CA ASN A 34 -0.47 8.93 -40.11
C ASN A 34 -0.59 7.55 -40.78
N PHE A 35 -1.82 7.12 -41.04
CA PHE A 35 -2.09 6.02 -41.95
C PHE A 35 -1.88 6.55 -43.37
N GLY A 36 -0.62 6.52 -43.81
CA GLY A 36 -0.30 6.65 -45.22
C GLY A 36 -1.01 5.53 -45.97
N THR A 37 -1.88 5.91 -46.90
CA THR A 37 -2.43 5.03 -47.93
C THR A 37 -1.26 4.50 -48.76
N TYR A 38 -0.78 3.30 -48.44
CA TYR A 38 0.19 2.59 -49.26
C TYR A 38 -0.54 2.06 -50.50
N ASP A 39 -0.17 2.61 -51.66
CA ASP A 39 -0.52 2.11 -52.98
C ASP A 39 -0.22 0.61 -53.10
N GLY A 40 -1.26 -0.19 -53.32
CA GLY A 40 -1.22 -1.41 -54.16
C GLY A 40 -0.30 -2.56 -53.76
N GLN A 41 0.26 -2.62 -52.55
CA GLN A 41 1.10 -3.75 -52.12
C GLN A 41 0.23 -4.89 -51.57
N VAL A 42 0.04 -5.93 -52.37
CA VAL A 42 -0.62 -7.17 -51.97
C VAL A 42 0.27 -7.89 -50.95
N PHE A 43 0.07 -7.62 -49.66
CA PHE A 43 0.89 -8.25 -48.63
C PHE A 43 0.62 -9.76 -48.57
N PRO A 44 1.65 -10.61 -48.61
CA PRO A 44 1.46 -12.07 -48.55
C PRO A 44 0.80 -12.46 -47.22
N MET A 45 -0.32 -13.16 -47.30
CA MET A 45 -1.25 -13.54 -46.22
C MET A 45 -0.58 -14.10 -44.94
N LYS A 46 0.64 -14.66 -45.07
CA LYS A 46 1.44 -15.19 -43.96
C LYS A 46 1.92 -14.11 -42.97
N ARG A 47 2.03 -12.84 -43.36
CA ARG A 47 2.49 -11.75 -42.48
C ARG A 47 1.38 -11.17 -41.58
N ILE A 48 0.11 -11.32 -41.97
CA ILE A 48 -1.03 -10.81 -41.19
C ILE A 48 -1.25 -11.66 -39.93
N LEU A 49 -0.99 -12.98 -40.01
CA LEU A 49 -1.10 -13.89 -38.87
C LEU A 49 -0.10 -13.58 -37.74
N ALA A 50 1.10 -13.09 -38.08
CA ALA A 50 2.12 -12.77 -37.09
C ALA A 50 1.77 -11.52 -36.25
N ILE A 51 1.06 -10.55 -36.83
CA ILE A 51 0.67 -9.31 -36.14
C ILE A 51 -0.51 -9.58 -35.20
N ALA A 52 -1.47 -10.42 -35.60
CA ALA A 52 -2.61 -10.79 -34.76
C ALA A 52 -2.18 -11.55 -33.48
N ALA A 53 -1.14 -12.39 -33.56
CA ALA A 53 -0.62 -13.13 -32.41
C ALA A 53 0.07 -12.21 -31.36
N LEU A 54 0.69 -11.11 -31.80
CA LEU A 54 1.37 -10.18 -30.91
C LEU A 54 0.38 -9.34 -30.07
N PHE A 55 -0.77 -8.98 -30.64
CA PHE A 55 -1.83 -8.25 -29.92
C PHE A 55 -2.57 -9.13 -28.90
N LEU A 56 -2.71 -10.44 -29.14
CA LEU A 56 -3.29 -11.35 -28.15
C LEU A 56 -2.40 -11.56 -26.91
N TYR A 57 -1.08 -11.39 -27.03
CA TYR A 57 -0.18 -11.56 -25.89
C TYR A 57 -0.18 -10.35 -24.94
N ALA A 58 -0.38 -9.13 -25.46
CA ALA A 58 -0.42 -7.91 -24.65
C ALA A 58 -1.75 -7.70 -23.89
N ALA A 59 -2.79 -8.46 -24.25
CA ALA A 59 -4.10 -8.37 -23.62
C ALA A 59 -4.28 -9.34 -22.44
N TYR A 60 -3.25 -10.09 -22.04
CA TYR A 60 -3.32 -10.83 -20.77
C TYR A 60 -3.38 -9.81 -19.64
N PRO A 61 -4.52 -9.66 -18.94
CA PRO A 61 -4.50 -8.88 -17.72
C PRO A 61 -3.51 -9.58 -16.80
N ASN A 62 -2.44 -8.86 -16.41
CA ASN A 62 -1.75 -9.20 -15.20
C ASN A 62 -2.83 -9.13 -14.12
N ILE A 63 -3.35 -10.29 -13.70
CA ILE A 63 -4.18 -10.38 -12.50
C ILE A 63 -3.23 -10.03 -11.36
N GLY A 64 -3.08 -8.71 -11.12
CA GLY A 64 -2.42 -8.19 -9.97
C GLY A 64 -3.07 -8.84 -8.76
N LYS A 65 -2.25 -9.37 -7.86
CA LYS A 65 -2.69 -9.99 -6.61
C LYS A 65 -3.33 -8.91 -5.76
N ALA A 66 -4.62 -8.69 -5.97
CA ALA A 66 -5.40 -7.69 -5.26
C ALA A 66 -5.35 -7.98 -3.76
N ASP A 67 -5.28 -6.92 -2.98
CA ASP A 67 -5.54 -7.01 -1.54
C ASP A 67 -6.96 -7.53 -1.37
N ASP A 68 -7.06 -8.79 -0.96
CA ASP A 68 -8.29 -9.56 -1.08
C ASP A 68 -9.01 -9.71 0.26
N ILE A 69 -8.36 -9.38 1.37
CA ILE A 69 -8.92 -9.56 2.71
C ILE A 69 -8.99 -8.24 3.45
N PHE A 70 -10.22 -7.81 3.72
CA PHE A 70 -10.49 -6.70 4.63
C PHE A 70 -10.85 -7.22 6.02
N PHE A 71 -10.09 -6.79 7.02
CA PHE A 71 -10.38 -7.02 8.42
C PHE A 71 -11.03 -5.77 8.99
N GLN A 72 -12.32 -5.86 9.32
CA GLN A 72 -13.01 -4.82 10.05
C GLN A 72 -13.03 -5.13 11.54
N ASN A 73 -12.84 -4.14 12.41
CA ASN A 73 -12.97 -4.27 13.86
C ASN A 73 -12.15 -5.44 14.47
N ALA A 74 -10.88 -5.61 14.06
CA ALA A 74 -9.98 -6.63 14.59
C ALA A 74 -9.27 -6.12 15.84
N LYS A 75 -9.11 -6.95 16.88
CA LYS A 75 -8.34 -6.59 18.08
C LYS A 75 -6.93 -7.13 17.98
N VAL A 76 -5.96 -6.30 18.28
CA VAL A 76 -4.56 -6.72 18.38
C VAL A 76 -4.39 -7.55 19.65
N THR A 77 -3.82 -8.75 19.55
CA THR A 77 -3.61 -9.67 20.67
C THR A 77 -2.13 -9.82 21.04
N ARG A 78 -1.23 -9.52 20.11
CA ARG A 78 0.23 -9.53 20.34
C ARG A 78 0.91 -8.61 19.33
N ILE A 79 2.00 -7.97 19.75
CA ILE A 79 2.87 -7.16 18.89
C ILE A 79 4.32 -7.59 19.12
N GLU A 80 5.09 -7.73 18.06
CA GLU A 80 6.52 -8.00 18.12
C GLU A 80 7.33 -6.85 17.47
N PRO A 81 8.07 -6.05 18.27
CA PRO A 81 8.86 -4.91 17.78
C PRO A 81 10.29 -5.27 17.35
N SER A 82 10.69 -6.55 17.40
CA SER A 82 12.08 -7.02 17.24
C SER A 82 12.75 -6.64 15.91
N TYR A 83 11.97 -6.18 14.92
CA TYR A 83 12.40 -6.02 13.52
C TYR A 83 12.30 -4.58 13.00
N MET A 84 12.21 -3.59 13.90
CA MET A 84 12.34 -2.19 13.51
C MET A 84 13.77 -1.89 13.03
N PRO A 85 13.94 -1.07 11.96
CA PRO A 85 12.94 -0.22 11.32
C PRO A 85 12.28 -0.84 10.06
N ASP A 86 12.46 -2.14 9.79
CA ASP A 86 12.08 -2.73 8.52
C ASP A 86 10.61 -3.18 8.47
N PHE A 87 10.10 -3.76 9.56
CA PHE A 87 8.70 -4.17 9.65
C PHE A 87 8.21 -4.29 11.10
N VAL A 88 6.88 -4.38 11.25
CA VAL A 88 6.20 -4.70 12.51
C VAL A 88 5.40 -5.98 12.31
N GLN A 89 5.50 -6.91 13.26
CA GLN A 89 4.63 -8.09 13.28
C GLN A 89 3.58 -7.98 14.38
N PHE A 90 2.35 -8.40 14.09
CA PHE A 90 1.28 -8.44 15.08
C PHE A 90 0.31 -9.61 14.83
N LEU A 91 -0.38 -10.02 15.89
CA LEU A 91 -1.48 -10.98 15.83
C LEU A 91 -2.79 -10.27 16.17
N ILE A 92 -3.88 -10.78 15.61
CA ILE A 92 -5.23 -10.31 15.92
C ILE A 92 -6.10 -11.45 16.43
N ASP A 93 -7.26 -11.10 16.99
CA ASP A 93 -8.27 -12.05 17.48
C ASP A 93 -9.09 -12.71 16.36
N LYS A 94 -9.16 -12.07 15.18
CA LYS A 94 -9.90 -12.61 14.02
C LYS A 94 -9.01 -13.53 13.19
N SER A 95 -9.57 -14.67 12.83
CA SER A 95 -9.02 -15.56 11.82
C SER A 95 -9.85 -15.44 10.54
N THR A 96 -9.19 -15.22 9.42
CA THR A 96 -9.77 -15.42 8.09
C THR A 96 -8.83 -16.35 7.35
N SER A 97 -9.36 -17.37 6.69
CA SER A 97 -8.52 -18.23 5.83
C SER A 97 -8.08 -17.41 4.62
N PRO A 98 -6.77 -17.30 4.31
CA PRO A 98 -5.66 -18.14 4.76
C PRO A 98 -4.79 -17.61 5.90
N CYS A 99 -5.08 -16.42 6.44
CA CYS A 99 -4.32 -15.75 7.50
C CYS A 99 -4.68 -16.18 8.93
N ALA A 100 -5.29 -17.36 9.10
CA ALA A 100 -5.80 -17.79 10.40
C ALA A 100 -4.67 -18.20 11.34
N GLY A 101 -4.46 -17.43 12.42
CA GLY A 101 -3.44 -17.75 13.43
C GLY A 101 -2.00 -17.44 12.98
N THR A 102 -1.83 -16.78 11.84
CA THR A 102 -0.53 -16.34 11.31
C THR A 102 -0.20 -14.93 11.75
N TRP A 103 1.08 -14.58 11.79
CA TRP A 103 1.51 -13.21 12.03
C TRP A 103 1.20 -12.31 10.84
N PHE A 104 0.62 -11.15 11.12
CA PHE A 104 0.47 -10.08 10.16
C PHE A 104 1.73 -9.24 10.14
N VAL A 105 2.20 -8.89 8.95
CA VAL A 105 3.45 -8.14 8.75
C VAL A 105 3.12 -6.82 8.06
N TRP A 106 3.45 -5.72 8.73
CA TRP A 106 3.49 -4.40 8.11
C TRP A 106 4.91 -4.09 7.67
N ASN A 107 5.14 -4.03 6.36
CA ASN A 107 6.44 -3.64 5.79
C ASN A 107 6.59 -2.12 5.72
N ALA A 108 7.79 -1.61 6.05
CA ALA A 108 8.10 -0.20 5.99
C ALA A 108 7.80 0.41 4.61
N LYS A 109 7.18 1.60 4.61
CA LYS A 109 6.89 2.38 3.39
C LYS A 109 7.72 3.67 3.40
N GLY A 110 8.23 4.06 2.24
CA GLY A 110 9.04 5.28 2.07
C GLY A 110 10.19 5.08 1.09
N SER A 111 10.66 6.19 0.49
CA SER A 111 11.75 6.20 -0.49
C SER A 111 13.14 6.14 0.16
N ASP A 112 13.27 6.55 1.42
CA ASP A 112 14.52 6.58 2.17
C ASP A 112 14.38 5.92 3.56
N SER A 113 15.49 5.82 4.30
CA SER A 113 15.54 5.19 5.62
C SER A 113 14.71 5.95 6.67
N VAL A 114 14.65 7.28 6.57
CA VAL A 114 13.91 8.14 7.51
C VAL A 114 12.40 7.95 7.32
N GLY A 115 11.92 7.97 6.08
CA GLY A 115 10.53 7.73 5.73
C GLY A 115 10.06 6.33 6.14
N LYS A 116 10.90 5.31 5.89
CA LYS A 116 10.63 3.92 6.33
C LYS A 116 10.50 3.80 7.84
N SER A 117 11.46 4.35 8.59
CA SER A 117 11.44 4.35 10.05
C SER A 117 10.21 5.08 10.58
N THR A 118 9.89 6.25 10.03
CA THR A 118 8.70 7.03 10.41
C THR A 118 7.40 6.27 10.15
N SER A 119 7.30 5.56 9.02
CA SER A 119 6.14 4.73 8.68
C SER A 119 5.98 3.54 9.63
N VAL A 120 7.07 2.88 10.02
CA VAL A 120 7.04 1.75 10.97
C VAL A 120 6.70 2.24 12.37
N MET A 121 7.26 3.36 12.82
CA MET A 121 6.96 3.96 14.12
C MET A 121 5.50 4.41 14.24
N SER A 122 4.91 4.96 13.18
CA SER A 122 3.51 5.39 13.19
C SER A 122 2.54 4.21 13.26
N VAL A 123 2.81 3.13 12.52
CA VAL A 123 2.00 1.92 12.60
C VAL A 123 2.18 1.21 13.94
N TYR A 124 3.41 1.14 14.45
CA TYR A 124 3.66 0.56 15.75
C TYR A 124 2.94 1.31 16.87
N SER A 125 3.00 2.64 16.89
CA SER A 125 2.33 3.43 17.92
C SER A 125 0.80 3.27 17.86
N LEU A 126 0.23 3.18 16.66
CA LEU A 126 -1.18 2.88 16.46
C LEU A 126 -1.56 1.49 16.98
N LEU A 127 -0.81 0.45 16.61
CA LEU A 127 -1.05 -0.92 17.08
C LEU A 127 -0.88 -1.04 18.60
N LEU A 128 0.14 -0.39 19.17
CA LEU A 128 0.41 -0.37 20.61
C LEU A 128 -0.70 0.34 21.37
N THR A 129 -1.22 1.44 20.83
CA THR A 129 -2.39 2.14 21.38
C THR A 129 -3.62 1.25 21.31
N ALA A 130 -3.86 0.58 20.18
CA ALA A 130 -5.00 -0.33 20.02
C ALA A 130 -4.94 -1.50 21.01
N TYR A 131 -3.75 -2.09 21.18
CA TYR A 131 -3.50 -3.16 22.14
C TYR A 131 -3.73 -2.72 23.58
N SER A 132 -3.13 -1.59 23.99
CA SER A 132 -3.22 -1.10 25.38
C SER A 132 -4.62 -0.60 25.76
N THR A 133 -5.38 -0.08 24.81
CA THR A 133 -6.76 0.41 25.02
C THR A 133 -7.83 -0.64 24.74
N ASN A 134 -7.44 -1.84 24.29
CA ASN A 134 -8.37 -2.89 23.84
C ASN A 134 -9.36 -2.39 22.77
N THR A 135 -8.91 -1.43 21.94
CA THR A 135 -9.67 -0.92 20.80
C THR A 135 -9.41 -1.76 19.55
N THR A 136 -10.32 -1.65 18.59
CA THR A 136 -10.23 -2.41 17.34
C THR A 136 -9.55 -1.59 16.25
N VAL A 137 -8.89 -2.25 15.30
CA VAL A 137 -8.33 -1.66 14.08
C VAL A 137 -9.02 -2.24 12.85
N SER A 138 -8.97 -1.51 11.73
CA SER A 138 -9.39 -2.04 10.44
C SER A 138 -8.23 -1.96 9.45
N PHE A 139 -8.05 -2.99 8.61
CA PHE A 139 -6.93 -3.05 7.69
C PHE A 139 -7.18 -3.98 6.50
N TRP A 140 -6.39 -3.76 5.45
CA TRP A 140 -6.33 -4.62 4.27
C TRP A 140 -5.08 -5.49 4.32
N ALA A 141 -5.25 -6.76 4.02
CA ALA A 141 -4.17 -7.73 3.92
C ALA A 141 -4.29 -8.54 2.64
N ASN A 142 -3.14 -9.05 2.21
CA ASN A 142 -3.01 -9.90 1.04
C ASN A 142 -2.88 -11.37 1.48
N SER A 143 -3.75 -12.23 0.94
CA SER A 143 -3.75 -13.68 1.18
C SER A 143 -2.54 -14.40 0.62
N VAL A 144 -1.78 -13.75 -0.27
CA VAL A 144 -0.56 -14.28 -0.84
C VAL A 144 0.60 -13.99 0.11
N GLY A 145 0.53 -14.64 1.27
CA GLY A 145 1.65 -14.80 2.17
C GLY A 145 2.71 -15.77 1.65
N ASP A 146 3.83 -15.85 2.36
CA ASP A 146 4.83 -16.91 2.25
C ASP A 146 4.38 -18.25 2.89
N GLY A 147 3.08 -18.36 3.21
CA GLY A 147 2.48 -19.47 3.95
C GLY A 147 2.62 -19.36 5.48
N VAL A 148 3.37 -18.37 5.98
CA VAL A 148 3.62 -18.16 7.42
C VAL A 148 3.15 -16.79 7.88
N HIS A 149 3.14 -15.81 6.98
CA HIS A 149 2.82 -14.41 7.24
C HIS A 149 1.77 -13.86 6.28
N CYS A 150 0.91 -12.97 6.77
CA CYS A 150 0.01 -12.20 5.93
C CYS A 150 0.46 -10.74 5.84
N ASN A 151 0.61 -10.25 4.61
CA ASN A 151 1.18 -8.93 4.36
C ASN A 151 0.07 -7.87 4.44
N VAL A 152 0.30 -6.82 5.22
CA VAL A 152 -0.67 -5.74 5.44
C VAL A 152 -0.31 -4.54 4.58
N THR A 153 -1.30 -3.99 3.87
CA THR A 153 -1.09 -2.87 2.93
C THR A 153 -1.58 -1.54 3.44
N LEU A 154 -2.68 -1.53 4.20
CA LEU A 154 -3.26 -0.33 4.81
C LEU A 154 -3.80 -0.65 6.19
N ILE A 155 -3.51 0.18 7.18
CA ILE A 155 -4.10 0.10 8.52
C ILE A 155 -4.74 1.45 8.86
N SER A 156 -5.95 1.42 9.41
CA SER A 156 -6.64 2.59 9.93
C SER A 156 -7.18 2.34 11.35
N ALA A 157 -7.13 3.37 12.17
CA ALA A 157 -7.93 3.45 13.39
C ALA A 157 -9.44 3.58 13.02
N PRO A 158 -10.35 3.15 13.91
CA PRO A 158 -11.78 3.31 13.74
C PRO A 158 -12.21 4.78 13.75
#